data_AF-A0A3B9NNC6-F1
#
_entry.id   AF-A0A3B9NNC6-F1
#
_cell.length_a   1.000
_cell.length_b   1.000
_cell.length_c   1.000
_cell.angle_alpha   90.00
_cell.angle_beta   90.00
_cell.angle_gamma   90.00
#
_symmetry.space_group_name_H-M   'P 1'
#
loop_
_entity.id
_entity.type
_entity.pdbx_description
1 polymer ?
#
loop_
_entity_poly.entity_id
_entity_poly.type
_entity_poly.pdbx_seq_one_letter_code
_entity_poly.pdbx_strand_id
1 'polypeptide(L)'
;MDSQDLAENDSPASPLLPTLRKQSELALVAGVPYTALPDDLYIPPDALEVFLEAFEGPLDLLLYLIKRQNLDILDIRVADITQQYMQYIDLMTELQFELAAEYLVMAAMLAEIKSRMLLPRQAAGETEEDDPRAELIRRLQEYEQFKSAALNLDELPRSNRDFWVANADAPVSTRPKPLPDVALQELLIALGGVLRRTDQNASHQISLEP
;
A
#
# COMPACT_ATOMS: atom_id res chain seq x y z
N MET A 1 -66.64 11.90 46.16
CA MET A 1 -65.66 10.80 46.02
C MET A 1 -65.43 10.63 44.52
N ASP A 2 -64.97 11.63 43.79
CA ASP A 2 -63.68 12.36 43.85
C ASP A 2 -62.50 11.57 43.26
N SER A 3 -61.77 12.31 42.41
CA SER A 3 -60.45 12.05 41.82
C SER A 3 -60.48 11.31 40.47
N GLN A 4 -60.52 12.02 39.32
CA GLN A 4 -59.36 12.57 38.54
C GLN A 4 -58.59 11.43 37.84
N ASP A 5 -58.27 11.44 36.53
CA ASP A 5 -57.65 12.46 35.68
C ASP A 5 -57.93 12.12 34.19
N LEU A 6 -58.31 13.09 33.35
CA LEU A 6 -57.48 13.92 32.45
C LEU A 6 -56.97 13.22 31.16
N ALA A 7 -57.68 13.55 30.08
CA ALA A 7 -57.34 13.57 28.65
C ALA A 7 -55.95 13.06 28.19
N GLU A 8 -55.94 11.97 27.42
CA GLU A 8 -54.90 11.65 26.44
C GLU A 8 -55.42 11.97 25.03
N ASN A 9 -54.77 12.93 24.39
CA ASN A 9 -54.98 13.36 23.01
C ASN A 9 -54.10 12.50 22.09
N ASP A 10 -54.73 11.67 21.28
CA ASP A 10 -54.08 10.80 20.29
C ASP A 10 -53.73 11.61 19.02
N SER A 11 -52.47 11.61 18.62
CA SER A 11 -52.00 12.10 17.32
C SER A 11 -50.77 11.30 16.90
N PRO A 12 -50.74 10.76 15.67
CA PRO A 12 -49.79 9.72 15.31
C PRO A 12 -48.39 10.27 15.06
N ALA A 13 -47.40 9.53 15.55
CA ALA A 13 -45.98 9.78 15.45
C ALA A 13 -45.51 10.04 14.00
N SER A 14 -44.83 11.17 13.79
CA SER A 14 -44.00 11.41 12.61
C SER A 14 -42.69 10.62 12.70
N PRO A 15 -42.19 10.02 11.61
CA PRO A 15 -40.95 9.25 11.63
C PRO A 15 -39.74 10.19 11.78
N LEU A 16 -38.93 9.94 12.81
CA LEU A 16 -37.65 10.62 13.04
C LEU A 16 -36.65 10.25 11.95
N LEU A 17 -36.30 11.20 11.09
CA LEU A 17 -35.11 11.12 10.26
C LEU A 17 -33.87 11.24 11.16
N PRO A 18 -32.84 10.39 11.02
CA PRO A 18 -31.59 10.59 11.74
C PRO A 18 -30.91 11.85 11.22
N THR A 19 -30.89 12.90 12.05
CA THR A 19 -30.07 14.09 11.84
C THR A 19 -28.60 13.66 11.77
N LEU A 20 -27.99 13.83 10.59
CA LEU A 20 -26.55 13.73 10.37
C LEU A 20 -25.83 14.73 11.30
N ARG A 21 -25.33 14.25 12.45
CA ARG A 21 -24.36 15.00 13.24
C ARG A 21 -23.02 14.97 12.52
N LYS A 22 -22.80 15.94 11.64
CA LYS A 22 -21.46 16.36 11.22
C LYS A 22 -20.89 17.22 12.34
N GLN A 23 -20.37 16.61 13.40
CA GLN A 23 -19.52 17.31 14.35
C GLN A 23 -18.08 17.13 13.88
N SER A 24 -17.50 18.21 13.36
CA SER A 24 -16.07 18.32 13.09
C SER A 24 -15.31 18.11 14.39
N GLU A 25 -14.72 16.93 14.57
CA GLU A 25 -13.75 16.67 15.62
C GLU A 25 -12.50 17.48 15.31
N LEU A 26 -12.44 18.70 15.84
CA LEU A 26 -11.26 19.56 15.71
C LEU A 26 -10.18 19.02 16.65
N ALA A 27 -9.00 18.74 16.10
CA ALA A 27 -7.86 18.31 16.90
C ALA A 27 -7.40 19.45 17.84
N LEU A 28 -7.13 19.10 19.09
CA LEU A 28 -6.53 19.99 20.09
C LEU A 28 -5.01 19.77 20.07
N VAL A 29 -4.24 20.80 19.72
CA VAL A 29 -2.77 20.76 19.78
C VAL A 29 -2.31 21.79 20.82
N ALA A 30 -1.61 21.33 21.86
CA ALA A 30 -1.17 22.16 23.00
C ALA A 30 -2.29 23.01 23.66
N GLY A 31 -3.53 22.52 23.65
CA GLY A 31 -4.68 23.17 24.29
C GLY A 31 -5.37 24.25 23.46
N VAL A 32 -4.96 24.46 22.21
CA VAL A 32 -5.60 25.39 21.26
C VAL A 32 -6.35 24.59 20.19
N PRO A 33 -7.62 24.92 19.87
CA PRO A 33 -8.34 24.26 18.78
C PRO A 33 -7.65 24.57 17.45
N TYR A 34 -7.16 23.54 16.77
CA TYR A 34 -6.43 23.69 15.52
C TYR A 34 -7.41 23.62 14.35
N THR A 35 -7.71 24.78 13.76
CA THR A 35 -8.80 24.95 12.77
C THR A 35 -8.33 25.04 11.31
N ALA A 36 -7.02 25.09 11.08
CA ALA A 36 -6.43 25.14 9.74
C ALA A 36 -5.69 23.83 9.46
N LEU A 37 -5.83 23.28 8.25
CA LEU A 37 -4.86 22.28 7.78
C LEU A 37 -3.50 22.99 7.66
N PRO A 38 -2.39 22.43 8.17
CA PRO A 38 -1.07 23.00 7.94
C PRO A 38 -0.79 23.05 6.44
N ASP A 39 -0.33 24.20 5.94
CA ASP A 39 0.01 24.40 4.52
C ASP A 39 1.21 23.55 4.08
N ASP A 40 1.99 23.05 5.04
CA ASP A 40 3.16 22.19 4.80
C ASP A 40 3.14 21.04 5.80
N LEU A 41 3.14 19.80 5.29
CA LEU A 41 3.22 18.59 6.11
C LEU A 41 4.67 18.46 6.59
N TYR A 42 5.00 19.14 7.69
CA TYR A 42 6.26 18.91 8.39
C TYR A 42 6.24 17.51 8.99
N ILE A 43 6.96 16.59 8.37
CA ILE A 43 7.18 15.24 8.89
C ILE A 43 8.52 15.28 9.66
N PRO A 44 8.52 15.17 10.99
CA PRO A 44 9.76 15.15 11.76
C PRO A 44 10.64 13.95 11.34
N PRO A 45 11.98 14.09 11.41
CA PRO A 45 12.91 13.04 11.01
C PRO A 45 12.71 11.74 11.80
N ASP A 46 12.34 11.83 13.08
CA ASP A 46 12.03 10.67 13.92
C ASP A 46 10.76 9.93 13.46
N ALA A 47 9.82 10.63 12.78
CA ALA A 47 8.66 9.96 12.16
C ALA A 47 9.05 9.22 10.88
N LEU A 48 10.10 9.65 10.17
CA LEU A 48 10.67 8.96 9.02
C LEU A 48 11.26 7.59 9.39
N GLU A 49 11.79 7.46 10.61
CA GLU A 49 12.37 6.23 11.16
C GLU A 49 11.36 5.07 11.16
N VAL A 50 10.08 5.37 11.38
CA VAL A 50 8.97 4.40 11.38
C VAL A 50 8.55 3.98 9.95
N PHE A 51 8.87 4.77 8.92
CA PHE A 51 8.37 4.53 7.56
C PHE A 51 9.18 3.54 6.73
N LEU A 52 10.35 3.09 7.18
CA LEU A 52 11.15 2.14 6.39
C LEU A 52 10.74 0.68 6.51
N GLU A 53 10.02 0.33 7.57
CA GLU A 53 9.21 -0.89 7.58
C GLU A 53 7.99 -0.77 6.62
N ALA A 54 7.71 0.41 6.06
CA ALA A 54 6.56 0.66 5.17
C ALA A 54 6.92 0.77 3.67
N PHE A 55 8.20 0.74 3.28
CA PHE A 55 8.60 0.80 1.88
C PHE A 55 9.00 -0.56 1.33
N GLU A 56 8.37 -0.95 0.22
CA GLU A 56 8.61 -2.21 -0.50
C GLU A 56 9.84 -2.11 -1.44
N GLY A 57 10.94 -1.51 -0.95
CA GLY A 57 12.22 -1.40 -1.65
C GLY A 57 12.61 -0.01 -2.17
N PRO A 58 13.80 0.12 -2.80
CA PRO A 58 14.39 1.41 -3.15
C PRO A 58 13.64 2.17 -4.25
N LEU A 59 12.99 1.47 -5.18
CA LEU A 59 12.17 2.11 -6.21
C LEU A 59 10.93 2.77 -5.60
N ASP A 60 10.35 2.18 -4.55
CA ASP A 60 9.18 2.76 -3.89
C ASP A 60 9.54 4.03 -3.13
N LEU A 61 10.67 4.00 -2.41
CA LEU A 61 11.21 5.18 -1.76
C LEU A 61 11.45 6.31 -2.76
N LEU A 62 12.06 6.01 -3.92
CA LEU A 62 12.27 6.99 -4.97
C LEU A 62 10.95 7.55 -5.51
N LEU A 63 9.97 6.70 -5.80
CA LEU A 63 8.66 7.12 -6.27
C LEU A 63 7.96 8.04 -5.25
N TYR A 64 8.07 7.72 -3.96
CA TYR A 64 7.57 8.57 -2.88
C TYR A 64 8.26 9.94 -2.87
N LEU A 65 9.59 9.99 -2.94
CA LEU A 65 10.36 11.25 -2.95
C LEU A 65 10.02 12.14 -4.17
N ILE A 66 9.79 11.53 -5.34
CA ILE A 66 9.36 12.22 -6.56
C ILE A 66 7.96 12.83 -6.36
N LYS A 67 7.00 12.01 -5.92
CA LYS A 67 5.61 12.44 -5.73
C LYS A 67 5.47 13.53 -4.68
N ARG A 68 6.22 13.43 -3.57
CA ARG A 68 6.23 14.44 -2.49
C ARG A 68 6.66 15.83 -2.99
N GLN A 69 7.52 15.89 -3.99
CA GLN A 69 8.00 17.16 -4.56
C GLN A 69 7.14 17.66 -5.73
N ASN A 70 6.02 16.99 -6.05
CA ASN A 70 5.22 17.25 -7.25
C ASN A 70 6.07 17.29 -8.53
N LEU A 71 7.12 16.49 -8.60
CA LEU A 71 7.96 16.38 -9.79
C LEU A 71 7.34 15.36 -10.75
N ASP A 72 7.39 15.65 -12.05
CA ASP A 72 7.11 14.65 -13.08
C ASP A 72 8.25 13.62 -13.08
N ILE A 73 7.89 12.33 -13.18
CA ILE A 73 8.85 11.22 -13.30
C ILE A 73 9.69 11.39 -14.59
N LEU A 74 9.17 12.06 -15.61
CA LEU A 74 9.88 12.36 -16.85
C LEU A 74 10.94 13.47 -16.68
N ASP A 75 10.71 14.41 -15.76
CA ASP A 75 11.55 15.60 -15.54
C ASP A 75 12.28 15.57 -14.20
N ILE A 76 12.74 14.38 -13.80
CA ILE A 76 13.48 14.23 -12.54
C ILE A 76 14.81 14.97 -12.61
N ARG A 77 15.01 15.90 -11.66
CA ARG A 77 16.32 16.45 -11.31
C ARG A 77 17.09 15.43 -10.47
N VAL A 78 17.85 14.55 -11.13
CA VAL A 78 18.58 13.44 -10.48
C VAL A 78 19.45 13.93 -9.34
N ALA A 79 20.11 15.09 -9.47
CA ALA A 79 20.98 15.64 -8.42
C ALA A 79 20.25 15.86 -7.09
N ASP A 80 19.01 16.36 -7.14
CA ASP A 80 18.20 16.69 -5.96
C ASP A 80 17.65 15.41 -5.31
N ILE A 81 17.17 14.47 -6.13
CA ILE A 81 16.64 13.20 -5.64
C ILE A 81 17.74 12.33 -5.04
N THR A 82 18.91 12.26 -5.68
CA THR A 82 20.06 11.52 -5.12
C THR A 82 20.46 12.08 -3.75
N GLN A 83 20.43 13.40 -3.56
CA GLN A 83 20.78 14.00 -2.27
C GLN A 83 19.77 13.62 -1.19
N GLN A 84 18.48 13.68 -1.49
CA GLN A 84 17.43 13.31 -0.54
C GLN A 84 17.44 11.81 -0.23
N TYR A 85 17.66 10.98 -1.25
CA TYR A 85 17.81 9.55 -1.09
C TYR A 85 18.96 9.22 -0.13
N MET A 86 20.14 9.84 -0.32
CA MET A 86 21.29 9.64 0.58
C MET A 86 20.99 10.11 2.00
N GLN A 87 20.39 11.29 2.18
CA GLN A 87 19.97 11.79 3.50
C GLN A 87 19.02 10.81 4.20
N TYR A 88 18.11 10.21 3.43
CA TYR A 88 17.16 9.25 3.95
C TYR A 88 17.85 7.96 4.40
N ILE A 89 18.75 7.41 3.58
CA ILE A 89 19.54 6.22 3.92
C ILE A 89 20.46 6.48 5.12
N ASP A 90 21.12 7.63 5.18
CA ASP A 90 22.01 7.99 6.29
C ASP A 90 21.25 7.99 7.63
N LEU A 91 20.01 8.52 7.65
CA LEU A 91 19.14 8.50 8.83
C LEU A 91 18.79 7.06 9.28
N MET A 92 18.70 6.11 8.35
CA MET A 92 18.44 4.70 8.70
C MET A 92 19.64 3.94 9.22
N THR A 93 20.81 4.30 8.68
CA THR A 93 22.03 3.50 8.80
C THR A 93 22.53 3.51 10.25
N GLU A 94 22.10 4.49 11.04
CA GLU A 94 22.33 4.53 12.49
C GLU A 94 21.56 3.44 13.26
N LEU A 95 20.57 2.78 12.65
CA LEU A 95 19.61 1.90 13.33
C LEU A 95 19.57 0.45 12.82
N GLN A 96 19.70 0.18 11.51
CA GLN A 96 19.48 -1.18 10.96
C GLN A 96 20.29 -1.50 9.68
N PHE A 97 21.48 -2.09 9.82
CA PHE A 97 22.37 -2.42 8.68
C PHE A 97 21.96 -3.66 7.87
N GLU A 98 21.19 -4.60 8.43
CA GLU A 98 20.96 -5.93 7.81
C GLU A 98 19.99 -5.91 6.60
N LEU A 99 19.20 -4.85 6.41
CA LEU A 99 18.18 -4.75 5.34
C LEU A 99 18.60 -3.85 4.15
N ALA A 100 19.77 -3.21 4.19
CA ALA A 100 20.09 -2.08 3.31
C ALA A 100 20.76 -2.42 1.97
N ALA A 101 21.00 -3.70 1.64
CA ALA A 101 21.82 -4.07 0.47
C ALA A 101 21.26 -3.51 -0.85
N GLU A 102 19.96 -3.66 -1.09
CA GLU A 102 19.29 -3.16 -2.30
C GLU A 102 19.32 -1.63 -2.36
N TYR A 103 19.21 -0.97 -1.21
CA TYR A 103 19.25 0.48 -1.10
C TYR A 103 20.65 1.03 -1.40
N LEU A 104 21.72 0.34 -0.98
CA LEU A 104 23.10 0.72 -1.30
C LEU A 104 23.42 0.55 -2.78
N VAL A 105 22.90 -0.50 -3.42
CA VAL A 105 23.03 -0.68 -4.87
C VAL A 105 22.37 0.47 -5.62
N MET A 106 21.17 0.88 -5.19
CA MET A 106 20.49 2.03 -5.78
C MET A 106 21.26 3.34 -5.52
N ALA A 107 21.83 3.52 -4.33
CA ALA A 107 22.67 4.66 -3.99
C ALA A 107 23.85 4.81 -4.94
N ALA A 108 24.53 3.70 -5.23
CA ALA A 108 25.66 3.65 -6.17
C ALA A 108 25.21 3.97 -7.60
N MET A 109 24.07 3.43 -8.05
CA MET A 109 23.49 3.73 -9.36
C MET A 109 23.15 5.23 -9.50
N LEU A 110 22.52 5.82 -8.50
CA LEU A 110 22.21 7.26 -8.48
C LEU A 110 23.46 8.14 -8.48
N ALA A 111 24.53 7.72 -7.80
CA ALA A 111 25.81 8.42 -7.81
C ALA A 111 26.49 8.36 -9.19
N GLU A 112 26.42 7.20 -9.86
CA GLU A 112 26.91 7.04 -11.24
C GLU A 112 26.17 7.95 -12.22
N ILE A 113 24.84 7.95 -12.18
CA ILE A 113 24.00 8.81 -13.03
C ILE A 113 24.32 10.27 -12.76
N LYS A 114 24.37 10.70 -11.50
CA LYS A 114 24.72 12.07 -11.11
C LYS A 114 26.09 12.48 -11.64
N SER A 115 27.10 11.60 -11.51
CA SER A 115 28.45 11.85 -12.02
C SER A 115 28.46 12.04 -13.54
N ARG A 116 27.85 11.11 -14.29
CA ARG A 116 27.77 11.20 -15.77
C ARG A 116 27.05 12.46 -16.25
N MET A 117 25.98 12.86 -15.56
CA MET A 117 25.21 14.06 -15.90
C MET A 117 25.95 15.37 -15.64
N LEU A 118 26.84 15.40 -14.64
CA LEU A 118 27.59 16.61 -14.27
C LEU A 118 28.92 16.76 -15.03
N LEU A 119 29.45 15.68 -15.61
CA LEU A 119 30.72 15.70 -16.31
C LEU A 119 30.58 16.29 -17.74
N PRO A 120 31.54 17.13 -18.21
CA PRO A 120 31.53 17.63 -19.57
C PRO A 120 31.67 16.48 -20.57
N ARG A 121 30.73 16.36 -21.51
CA ARG A 121 30.83 15.40 -22.63
C ARG A 121 31.96 15.82 -23.56
N GLN A 122 32.90 14.91 -23.82
CA GLN A 122 33.93 15.14 -24.83
C GLN A 122 33.25 15.16 -26.21
N ALA A 123 33.45 16.20 -27.00
CA ALA A 123 32.84 16.37 -28.33
C ALA A 123 33.37 15.39 -29.40
N ALA A 124 33.98 14.28 -29.01
CA ALA A 124 34.64 13.34 -29.90
C ALA A 124 33.70 12.20 -30.29
N GLY A 125 33.07 12.34 -31.46
CA GLY A 125 32.43 11.26 -32.20
C GLY A 125 30.93 11.12 -31.94
N GLU A 126 30.17 11.25 -33.01
CA GLU A 126 28.72 11.12 -33.15
C GLU A 126 28.18 9.77 -32.65
N THR A 127 28.18 9.58 -31.33
CA THR A 127 27.37 8.55 -30.69
C THR A 127 26.38 9.31 -29.83
N GLU A 128 25.12 9.25 -30.22
CA GLU A 128 24.00 9.76 -29.43
C GLU A 128 23.96 8.93 -28.14
N GLU A 129 24.69 9.40 -27.14
CA GLU A 129 24.77 8.71 -25.85
C GLU A 129 23.41 8.88 -25.18
N ASP A 130 22.67 7.77 -25.07
CA ASP A 130 21.37 7.67 -24.41
C ASP A 130 21.38 8.44 -23.08
N ASP A 131 20.24 9.05 -22.76
CA ASP A 131 20.10 9.77 -21.50
C ASP A 131 20.44 8.83 -20.33
N PRO A 132 21.47 9.13 -19.50
CA PRO A 132 21.92 8.23 -18.44
C PRO A 132 20.84 7.92 -17.40
N ARG A 133 19.77 8.72 -17.32
CA ARG A 133 18.63 8.47 -16.43
C ARG A 133 17.52 7.61 -17.05
N ALA A 134 17.58 7.29 -18.34
CA ALA A 134 16.50 6.63 -19.06
C ALA A 134 16.12 5.27 -18.46
N GLU A 135 17.12 4.46 -18.08
CA GLU A 135 16.88 3.16 -17.45
C GLU A 135 16.18 3.31 -16.09
N LEU A 136 16.57 4.31 -15.30
CA LEU A 136 15.95 4.59 -14.00
C LEU A 136 14.49 5.02 -14.17
N ILE A 137 14.22 5.96 -15.07
CA ILE A 137 12.86 6.43 -15.38
C ILE A 137 11.99 5.26 -15.80
N ARG A 138 12.48 4.41 -16.70
CA ARG A 138 11.74 3.24 -17.16
C ARG A 138 11.39 2.30 -16.00
N ARG A 139 12.35 1.99 -15.12
CA ARG A 139 12.09 1.13 -13.95
C ARG A 139 11.08 1.75 -12.99
N LEU A 140 11.13 3.06 -12.78
CA LEU A 140 10.17 3.77 -11.93
C LEU A 140 8.75 3.73 -12.51
N GLN A 141 8.61 3.90 -13.83
CA GLN A 141 7.32 3.80 -14.52
C GLN A 141 6.75 2.37 -14.47
N GLU A 142 7.58 1.36 -14.74
CA GLU A 142 7.19 -0.04 -14.62
C GLU A 142 6.72 -0.34 -13.19
N TYR A 143 7.48 0.09 -12.18
CA TYR A 143 7.11 -0.09 -10.78
C TYR A 143 5.81 0.64 -10.42
N GLU A 144 5.63 1.90 -10.83
CA GLU A 144 4.39 2.64 -10.59
C GLU A 144 3.18 1.93 -11.20
N GLN A 145 3.31 1.40 -12.41
CA GLN A 145 2.25 0.64 -13.07
C GLN A 145 1.87 -0.60 -12.25
N PHE A 146 2.85 -1.37 -11.80
CA PHE A 146 2.59 -2.55 -10.96
C PHE A 146 2.02 -2.19 -9.59
N LYS A 147 2.51 -1.11 -8.96
CA LYS A 147 1.99 -0.62 -7.69
C LYS A 147 0.53 -0.21 -7.82
N SER A 148 0.17 0.51 -8.88
CA SER A 148 -1.22 0.86 -9.18
C SER A 148 -2.08 -0.38 -9.44
N ALA A 149 -1.59 -1.34 -10.22
CA ALA A 149 -2.29 -2.60 -10.47
C ALA A 149 -2.52 -3.41 -9.18
N ALA A 150 -1.54 -3.43 -8.27
CA ALA A 150 -1.66 -4.10 -6.98
C ALA A 150 -2.71 -3.44 -6.08
N LEU A 151 -2.73 -2.10 -6.03
CA LEU A 151 -3.75 -1.35 -5.30
C LEU A 151 -5.16 -1.61 -5.86
N ASN A 152 -5.32 -1.53 -7.18
CA ASN A 152 -6.59 -1.84 -7.85
C ASN A 152 -7.06 -3.27 -7.58
N LEU A 153 -6.13 -4.22 -7.44
CA LEU A 153 -6.44 -5.60 -7.11
C LEU A 153 -6.86 -5.77 -5.65
N ASP A 154 -6.27 -5.02 -4.73
CA ASP A 154 -6.64 -5.05 -3.31
C ASP A 154 -8.02 -4.41 -3.05
N GLU A 155 -8.41 -3.44 -3.88
CA GLU A 155 -9.76 -2.85 -3.90
C GLU A 155 -10.85 -3.82 -4.38
N LEU A 156 -10.48 -4.93 -5.04
CA LEU A 156 -11.48 -5.90 -5.50
C LEU A 156 -12.17 -6.56 -4.30
N PRO A 157 -13.50 -6.81 -4.41
CA PRO A 157 -14.22 -7.45 -3.34
C PRO A 157 -13.68 -8.87 -3.13
N ARG A 158 -13.42 -9.21 -1.86
CA ARG A 158 -12.87 -10.50 -1.46
C ARG A 158 -13.98 -11.41 -0.93
N SER A 159 -14.04 -12.61 -1.48
CA SER A 159 -14.93 -13.66 -0.97
C SER A 159 -14.56 -14.01 0.47
N ASN A 160 -15.56 -14.22 1.31
CA ASN A 160 -15.48 -14.40 2.76
C ASN A 160 -14.98 -13.18 3.57
N ARG A 161 -14.80 -12.01 2.94
CA ARG A 161 -14.59 -10.72 3.62
C ARG A 161 -15.75 -9.76 3.31
N ASP A 162 -15.95 -9.49 2.03
CA ASP A 162 -16.91 -8.48 1.55
C ASP A 162 -18.21 -9.12 1.05
N PHE A 163 -18.13 -10.36 0.55
CA PHE A 163 -19.29 -11.14 0.15
C PHE A 163 -19.10 -12.63 0.44
N TRP A 164 -20.20 -13.34 0.63
CA TRP A 164 -20.20 -14.80 0.79
C TRP A 164 -20.82 -15.46 -0.44
N VAL A 165 -20.15 -16.51 -0.93
CA VAL A 165 -20.68 -17.33 -2.02
C VAL A 165 -21.71 -18.30 -1.45
N ALA A 166 -22.97 -18.10 -1.80
CA ALA A 166 -24.03 -19.04 -1.47
C ALA A 166 -23.80 -20.37 -2.21
N ASN A 167 -23.66 -21.45 -1.45
CA ASN A 167 -23.62 -22.80 -1.99
C ASN A 167 -24.96 -23.47 -1.67
N ALA A 168 -25.65 -23.94 -2.71
CA ALA A 168 -26.79 -24.82 -2.56
C ALA A 168 -26.35 -26.20 -3.03
N ASP A 169 -26.42 -27.19 -2.14
CA ASP A 169 -26.14 -28.56 -2.51
C ASP A 169 -27.12 -28.98 -3.61
N ALA A 170 -26.58 -29.55 -4.69
CA ALA A 170 -27.42 -30.24 -5.66
C ALA A 170 -28.19 -31.35 -4.93
N PRO A 171 -29.46 -31.61 -5.29
CA PRO A 171 -30.22 -32.69 -4.67
C PRO A 171 -29.40 -33.98 -4.76
N VAL A 172 -29.25 -34.65 -3.61
CA VAL A 172 -28.43 -35.86 -3.48
C VAL A 172 -28.93 -36.91 -4.46
N SER A 173 -28.18 -37.10 -5.55
CA SER A 173 -28.47 -38.16 -6.51
C SER A 173 -28.11 -39.48 -5.85
N THR A 174 -29.11 -40.33 -5.64
CA THR A 174 -28.91 -41.72 -5.17
C THR A 174 -28.37 -42.64 -6.27
N ARG A 175 -28.13 -42.12 -7.48
CA ARG A 175 -27.53 -42.89 -8.56
C ARG A 175 -26.07 -43.18 -8.19
N PRO A 176 -25.62 -44.44 -8.26
CA PRO A 176 -24.21 -44.76 -8.05
C PRO A 176 -23.38 -44.04 -9.11
N LYS A 177 -22.59 -43.06 -8.68
CA LYS A 177 -21.61 -42.39 -9.55
C LYS A 177 -20.40 -43.31 -9.64
N PRO A 178 -19.97 -43.73 -10.84
CA PRO A 178 -18.75 -44.52 -10.97
C PRO A 178 -17.58 -43.70 -10.44
N LEU A 179 -16.68 -44.37 -9.73
CA LEU A 179 -15.44 -43.75 -9.30
C LEU A 179 -14.64 -43.34 -10.56
N PRO A 180 -14.05 -42.14 -10.57
CA PRO A 180 -13.13 -41.78 -11.64
C PRO A 180 -11.96 -42.76 -11.64
N ASP A 181 -11.43 -43.06 -12.83
CA ASP A 181 -10.18 -43.80 -12.96
C ASP A 181 -9.03 -42.81 -12.70
N VAL A 182 -8.33 -42.98 -11.58
CA VAL A 182 -7.32 -42.02 -11.09
C VAL A 182 -6.02 -42.78 -10.84
N ALA A 183 -4.93 -42.30 -11.44
CA ALA A 183 -3.62 -42.87 -11.19
C ALA A 183 -3.14 -42.57 -9.76
N LEU A 184 -2.38 -43.48 -9.15
CA LEU A 184 -1.77 -43.26 -7.82
C LEU A 184 -0.95 -41.96 -7.77
N GLN A 185 -0.30 -41.60 -8.89
CA GLN A 185 0.47 -40.37 -8.98
C GLN A 185 -0.37 -39.11 -8.82
N GLU A 186 -1.61 -39.08 -9.33
CA GLU A 186 -2.52 -37.94 -9.15
C GLU A 186 -2.96 -37.79 -7.69
N LEU A 187 -3.19 -38.91 -7.00
CA LEU A 187 -3.47 -38.91 -5.55
C LEU A 187 -2.29 -38.38 -4.74
N LEU A 188 -1.06 -38.78 -5.10
CA LEU A 188 0.14 -38.29 -4.44
C LEU A 188 0.37 -36.79 -4.68
N ILE A 189 0.09 -36.29 -5.89
CA ILE A 189 0.15 -34.86 -6.21
C ILE A 189 -0.91 -34.08 -5.41
N ALA A 190 -2.15 -34.57 -5.37
CA ALA A 190 -3.23 -33.94 -4.61
C ALA A 190 -2.92 -33.87 -3.11
N LEU A 191 -2.42 -34.97 -2.53
CA LEU A 191 -2.00 -35.03 -1.13
C LEU A 191 -0.82 -34.09 -0.86
N GLY A 192 0.19 -34.08 -1.74
CA GLY A 192 1.32 -33.16 -1.65
C GLY A 192 0.89 -31.69 -1.70
N GLY A 193 -0.11 -31.35 -2.52
CA GLY A 193 -0.69 -30.01 -2.57
C GLY A 193 -1.43 -29.61 -1.29
N VAL A 194 -2.05 -30.57 -0.59
CA VAL A 194 -2.65 -30.32 0.74
C VAL A 194 -1.58 -30.07 1.80
N LEU A 195 -0.55 -30.91 1.84
CA LEU A 195 0.54 -30.79 2.83
C LEU A 195 1.34 -29.48 2.64
N ARG A 196 1.59 -29.04 1.41
CA ARG A 196 2.28 -27.76 1.16
C ARG A 196 1.44 -26.55 1.59
N ARG A 197 0.11 -26.61 1.46
CA ARG A 197 -0.77 -25.54 1.94
C ARG A 197 -0.76 -25.42 3.46
N THR A 198 -0.63 -26.53 4.19
CA THR A 198 -0.54 -26.49 5.65
C THR A 198 0.78 -25.89 6.12
N ASP A 199 1.88 -26.14 5.41
CA ASP A 199 3.19 -25.56 5.75
C ASP A 199 3.26 -24.04 5.48
N GLN A 200 2.57 -23.54 4.44
CA GLN A 200 2.57 -22.12 4.08
C GLN A 200 1.61 -21.25 4.92
N ASN A 201 0.68 -21.86 5.67
CA ASN A 201 -0.30 -21.14 6.50
C ASN A 201 0.20 -20.87 7.94
N ALA A 202 1.47 -21.08 8.25
CA ALA A 202 1.99 -21.04 9.61
C ALA A 202 2.09 -19.64 10.26
N SER A 203 1.82 -18.53 9.56
CA SER A 203 1.80 -17.20 10.21
C SER A 203 0.99 -16.18 9.41
N HIS A 204 -0.32 -16.11 9.66
CA HIS A 204 -1.09 -14.89 9.45
C HIS A 204 -1.83 -14.60 10.76
N GLN A 205 -1.26 -13.69 11.55
CA GLN A 205 -1.87 -13.23 12.79
C GLN A 205 -2.95 -12.22 12.41
N ILE A 206 -4.19 -12.69 12.26
CA ILE A 206 -5.32 -11.80 11.98
C ILE A 206 -5.73 -11.16 13.30
N SER A 207 -5.22 -9.95 13.56
CA SER A 207 -5.76 -9.07 14.59
C SER A 207 -7.04 -8.43 14.06
N LEU A 208 -8.15 -8.64 14.77
CA LEU A 208 -9.37 -7.89 14.53
C LEU A 208 -9.14 -6.44 14.98
N GLU A 209 -9.44 -5.47 14.12
CA GLU A 209 -9.48 -4.07 14.52
C GLU A 209 -10.56 -3.86 15.62
N PRO A 210 -10.29 -3.01 16.62
CA PRO A 210 -11.22 -2.73 17.73
C PRO A 210 -12.43 -1.86 17.33
#